data_AF-A0A2G6JKX5-F1
#
_entry.id   AF-A0A2G6JKX5-F1
#
_cell.length_a   1.000
_cell.length_b   1.000
_cell.length_c   1.000
_cell.angle_alpha   90.00
_cell.angle_beta   90.00
_cell.angle_gamma   90.00
#
_symmetry.space_group_name_H-M   'P 1'
#
loop_
_entity.id
_entity.type
_entity.pdbx_description
1 polymer ?
#
loop_
_entity_poly.entity_id
_entity_poly.type
_entity_poly.pdbx_seq_one_letter_code
_entity_poly.pdbx_strand_id
1 'polypeptide(L)'
;MGIQIRLVARAGTWFWPPSKRKLFLRVREWLSEHSGHLLLGVEGLGPTDFRFEFYPSLGFLRLTLSQRGLLLQAETTAVGPGYHVWLCKLVRAMGIDLRLRWQDAECCDDTGFWWHNDELVVERAMQDFACDELGEVDPLAARSRFPWWERGHPAGYYLNRAEVVMQRAMGGGSRSAPEGRDITGDIPENLLEHTHEMLLMARSLDPQLPMPWVQWLRILDGLGLRGTIRLEVESQVVRLS
;
A
#
# COMPACT_ATOMS: atom_id res chain seq x y z
N MET A 1 10.30 13.09 11.33
CA MET A 1 8.88 13.36 10.95
C MET A 1 8.58 12.61 9.66
N GLY A 2 7.42 11.94 9.52
CA GLY A 2 7.13 11.13 8.32
C GLY A 2 6.88 11.97 7.06
N ILE A 3 7.13 11.38 5.90
CA ILE A 3 6.86 11.89 4.54
C ILE A 3 5.35 11.85 4.31
N GLN A 4 4.79 13.02 4.03
CA GLN A 4 3.37 13.23 3.81
C GLN A 4 3.06 13.79 2.43
N ILE A 5 1.84 13.53 2.00
CA ILE A 5 1.21 14.22 0.88
C ILE A 5 -0.13 14.80 1.34
N ARG A 6 -0.36 16.06 1.00
CA ARG A 6 -1.58 16.81 1.29
C ARG A 6 -2.00 17.56 0.05
N LEU A 7 -3.15 17.21 -0.52
CA LEU A 7 -3.64 17.80 -1.77
C LEU A 7 -5.01 18.42 -1.56
N VAL A 8 -5.21 19.60 -2.14
CA VAL A 8 -6.48 20.32 -2.10
C VAL A 8 -7.04 20.43 -3.51
N ALA A 9 -8.25 19.92 -3.72
CA ALA A 9 -8.95 19.98 -5.01
C ALA A 9 -10.22 20.82 -4.92
N ARG A 10 -10.52 21.54 -6.00
CA ARG A 10 -11.76 22.29 -6.20
C ARG A 10 -12.47 21.87 -7.48
N ALA A 11 -13.69 22.34 -7.58
CA ALA A 11 -14.51 22.14 -8.76
C ALA A 11 -14.01 22.84 -10.01
N GLY A 12 -13.89 22.09 -11.11
CA GLY A 12 -13.84 22.66 -12.46
C GLY A 12 -15.17 23.33 -12.83
N THR A 13 -15.13 24.47 -13.51
CA THR A 13 -16.23 25.44 -13.55
C THR A 13 -17.47 25.10 -14.40
N TRP A 14 -17.61 23.93 -15.04
CA TRP A 14 -18.59 23.80 -16.15
C TRP A 14 -19.68 22.71 -16.04
N PHE A 15 -19.51 21.61 -15.30
CA PHE A 15 -20.58 20.61 -15.13
C PHE A 15 -20.35 19.89 -13.80
N TRP A 16 -20.95 20.40 -12.73
CA TRP A 16 -20.78 19.84 -11.39
C TRP A 16 -22.06 19.24 -10.86
N PRO A 17 -21.98 18.13 -10.10
CA PRO A 17 -23.14 17.67 -9.36
C PRO A 17 -23.61 18.80 -8.43
N PRO A 18 -24.93 19.03 -8.31
CA PRO A 18 -25.48 20.21 -7.66
C PRO A 18 -25.15 20.31 -6.15
N SER A 19 -24.55 19.27 -5.56
CA SER A 19 -24.11 19.30 -4.16
C SER A 19 -22.70 18.74 -3.98
N LYS A 20 -21.93 19.35 -3.07
CA LYS A 20 -20.60 18.89 -2.67
C LYS A 20 -20.60 17.44 -2.16
N ARG A 21 -21.68 17.03 -1.48
CA ARG A 21 -21.87 15.65 -1.00
C ARG A 21 -21.92 14.63 -2.14
N LYS A 22 -22.60 14.95 -3.25
CA LYS A 22 -22.65 14.08 -4.43
C LYS A 22 -21.27 13.91 -5.07
N LEU A 23 -20.48 14.99 -5.16
CA LEU A 23 -19.08 14.85 -5.58
C LEU A 23 -18.30 13.93 -4.65
N PHE A 24 -18.40 14.15 -3.34
CA PHE A 24 -17.63 13.39 -2.37
C PHE A 24 -17.92 11.88 -2.45
N LEU A 25 -19.19 11.50 -2.64
CA LEU A 25 -19.56 10.10 -2.88
C LEU A 25 -18.97 9.55 -4.20
N ARG A 26 -18.97 10.36 -5.26
CA ARG A 26 -18.38 9.98 -6.55
C ARG A 26 -16.87 9.83 -6.47
N VAL A 27 -16.18 10.67 -5.70
CA VAL A 27 -14.74 10.54 -5.40
C VAL A 27 -14.47 9.22 -4.69
N ARG A 28 -15.28 8.89 -3.69
CA ARG A 28 -15.19 7.62 -2.97
C ARG A 28 -15.37 6.43 -3.91
N GLU A 29 -16.42 6.44 -4.72
CA GLU A 29 -16.72 5.39 -5.69
C GLU A 29 -15.60 5.23 -6.71
N TRP A 30 -15.12 6.33 -7.29
CA TRP A 30 -14.02 6.31 -8.24
C TRP A 30 -12.76 5.67 -7.64
N LEU A 31 -12.39 6.06 -6.41
CA LEU A 31 -11.23 5.46 -5.75
C LEU A 31 -11.43 3.97 -5.49
N SER A 32 -12.63 3.55 -5.07
CA SER A 32 -12.92 2.13 -4.91
C SER A 32 -12.80 1.34 -6.21
N GLU A 33 -13.25 1.91 -7.34
CA GLU A 33 -13.16 1.28 -8.65
C GLU A 33 -11.74 1.25 -9.22
N HIS A 34 -10.94 2.29 -9.00
CA HIS A 34 -9.63 2.47 -9.66
C HIS A 34 -8.44 2.04 -8.81
N SER A 35 -8.66 1.69 -7.54
CA SER A 35 -7.60 1.15 -6.67
C SER A 35 -7.36 -0.34 -6.87
N GLY A 36 -8.23 -1.02 -7.62
CA GLY A 36 -8.13 -2.46 -7.89
C GLY A 36 -7.98 -3.28 -6.62
N HIS A 37 -7.09 -4.27 -6.65
CA HIS A 37 -6.78 -5.14 -5.51
C HIS A 37 -5.98 -4.46 -4.39
N LEU A 38 -5.65 -3.17 -4.51
CA LEU A 38 -4.90 -2.44 -3.49
C LEU A 38 -5.79 -1.91 -2.38
N LEU A 39 -7.10 -1.75 -2.61
CA LEU A 39 -8.01 -1.25 -1.58
C LEU A 39 -8.39 -2.39 -0.62
N LEU A 40 -8.02 -2.25 0.65
CA LEU A 40 -8.36 -3.21 1.70
C LEU A 40 -9.65 -2.85 2.44
N GLY A 41 -9.91 -1.56 2.57
CA GLY A 41 -11.07 -1.09 3.31
C GLY A 41 -11.36 0.37 3.09
N VAL A 42 -12.63 0.72 3.25
CA VAL A 42 -13.10 2.09 3.31
C VAL A 42 -13.88 2.26 4.60
N GLU A 43 -13.41 3.16 5.46
CA GLU A 43 -14.04 3.47 6.74
C GLU A 43 -14.65 4.88 6.65
N GLY A 44 -15.94 5.00 6.96
CA GLY A 44 -16.62 6.28 7.10
C GLY A 44 -16.38 6.88 8.48
N LEU A 45 -15.66 7.99 8.55
CA LEU A 45 -15.42 8.73 9.79
C LEU A 45 -16.49 9.81 10.04
N GLY A 46 -17.32 10.09 9.03
CA GLY A 46 -18.45 11.00 9.11
C GLY A 46 -19.10 11.25 7.75
N PRO A 47 -20.08 12.17 7.66
CA PRO A 47 -20.81 12.46 6.41
C PRO A 47 -19.93 13.00 5.27
N THR A 48 -18.76 13.53 5.62
CA THR A 48 -17.83 14.21 4.71
C THR A 48 -16.37 13.79 4.96
N ASP A 49 -16.15 12.63 5.58
CA ASP A 49 -14.81 12.16 5.94
C ASP A 49 -14.71 10.64 5.79
N PHE A 50 -13.74 10.19 4.99
CA PHE A 50 -13.46 8.78 4.74
C PHE A 50 -11.97 8.50 4.93
N ARG A 51 -11.68 7.31 5.44
CA ARG A 51 -10.36 6.70 5.45
C ARG A 51 -10.36 5.54 4.46
N PHE A 52 -9.38 5.53 3.57
CA PHE A 52 -9.10 4.42 2.66
C PHE A 52 -7.83 3.76 3.12
N GLU A 53 -7.91 2.46 3.32
CA GLU A 53 -6.78 1.63 3.66
C GLU A 53 -6.30 0.95 2.38
N PHE A 54 -5.08 1.30 1.96
CA PHE A 54 -4.45 0.70 0.79
C PHE A 54 -3.36 -0.25 1.21
N TYR A 55 -3.19 -1.32 0.47
CA TYR A 55 -2.07 -2.21 0.64
C TYR A 55 -0.77 -1.59 0.11
N PRO A 56 0.39 -1.79 0.79
CA PRO A 56 0.56 -2.41 2.10
C PRO A 56 0.23 -1.41 3.19
N SER A 57 -0.72 -1.72 4.07
CA SER A 57 -1.49 -0.71 4.82
C SER A 57 -0.80 0.04 5.95
N LEU A 58 0.50 0.30 5.87
CA LEU A 58 1.23 1.04 6.91
C LEU A 58 0.90 2.54 6.92
N GLY A 59 0.07 3.01 5.98
CA GLY A 59 -0.58 4.31 6.00
C GLY A 59 -2.02 4.23 5.48
N PHE A 60 -2.75 5.32 5.63
CA PHE A 60 -4.10 5.46 5.06
C PHE A 60 -4.21 6.75 4.25
N LEU A 61 -5.11 6.73 3.28
CA LEU A 61 -5.55 7.93 2.59
C LEU A 61 -6.80 8.47 3.28
N ARG A 62 -6.71 9.66 3.85
CA ARG A 62 -7.87 10.39 4.37
C ARG A 62 -8.40 11.35 3.33
N LEU A 63 -9.72 11.34 3.17
CA LEU A 63 -10.46 12.20 2.28
C LEU A 63 -11.51 12.96 3.06
N THR A 64 -11.38 14.28 3.08
CA THR A 64 -12.28 15.17 3.82
C THR A 64 -12.84 16.23 2.88
N LEU A 65 -14.17 16.32 2.81
CA LEU A 65 -14.83 17.42 2.12
C LEU A 65 -15.03 18.60 3.07
N SER A 66 -14.48 19.76 2.71
CA SER A 66 -14.57 21.00 3.49
C SER A 66 -15.24 22.14 2.71
N GLN A 67 -15.34 23.32 3.35
CA GLN A 67 -15.76 24.53 2.65
C GLN A 67 -14.81 24.92 1.52
N ARG A 68 -13.50 24.68 1.69
CA ARG A 68 -12.43 25.05 0.74
C ARG A 68 -12.28 24.09 -0.43
N GLY A 69 -12.87 22.89 -0.34
CA GLY A 69 -12.80 21.87 -1.37
C GLY A 69 -12.62 20.47 -0.80
N LEU A 70 -12.16 19.56 -1.64
CA LEU A 70 -11.75 18.22 -1.27
C LEU A 70 -10.31 18.27 -0.75
N LEU A 71 -10.10 17.81 0.47
CA LEU A 71 -8.78 17.63 1.08
C LEU A 71 -8.45 16.13 1.06
N LEU A 72 -7.23 15.82 0.65
CA LEU A 72 -6.72 14.47 0.53
C LEU A 72 -5.36 14.42 1.24
N GLN A 73 -5.21 13.52 2.21
CA GLN A 73 -4.00 13.44 3.05
C GLN A 73 -3.55 12.00 3.21
N ALA A 74 -2.24 11.76 3.12
CA ALA A 74 -1.64 10.46 3.36
C ALA A 74 -0.23 10.63 3.96
N GLU A 75 0.14 9.70 4.83
CA GLU A 75 1.53 9.46 5.21
C GLU A 75 2.02 8.23 4.44
N THR A 76 3.13 8.37 3.73
CA THR A 76 3.61 7.35 2.78
C THR A 76 4.89 6.67 3.24
N THR A 77 5.59 7.23 4.23
CA THR A 77 6.90 6.75 4.70
C THR A 77 6.90 5.27 4.99
N ALA A 78 5.97 4.79 5.82
CA ALA A 78 6.03 3.41 6.28
C ALA A 78 5.83 2.39 5.13
N VAL A 79 5.36 2.83 3.96
CA VAL A 79 5.09 1.98 2.80
C VAL A 79 6.23 1.99 1.79
N GLY A 80 6.81 3.16 1.51
CA GLY A 80 7.92 3.28 0.56
C GLY A 80 7.65 4.15 -0.67
N PRO A 81 8.70 4.40 -1.47
CA PRO A 81 8.66 5.34 -2.59
C PRO A 81 7.68 4.92 -3.69
N GLY A 82 7.57 3.62 -3.96
CA GLY A 82 6.65 3.11 -4.98
C GLY A 82 5.18 3.39 -4.64
N TYR A 83 4.80 3.29 -3.35
CA TYR A 83 3.46 3.65 -2.89
C TYR A 83 3.19 5.14 -3.04
N HIS A 84 4.15 5.98 -2.66
CA HIS A 84 4.02 7.43 -2.80
C HIS A 84 3.78 7.84 -4.27
N VAL A 85 4.60 7.30 -5.19
CA VAL A 85 4.47 7.53 -6.63
C VAL A 85 3.11 7.03 -7.14
N TRP A 86 2.72 5.81 -6.77
CA TRP A 86 1.44 5.23 -7.18
C TRP A 86 0.26 6.10 -6.71
N LEU A 87 0.24 6.50 -5.44
CA LEU A 87 -0.83 7.30 -4.86
C LEU A 87 -0.94 8.67 -5.56
N CYS A 88 0.18 9.33 -5.82
CA CYS A 88 0.20 10.58 -6.57
C CYS A 88 -0.41 10.41 -7.98
N LYS A 89 -0.03 9.35 -8.69
CA LYS A 89 -0.56 9.05 -10.03
C LYS A 89 -2.06 8.74 -9.98
N LEU A 90 -2.51 7.94 -9.02
CA LEU A 90 -3.93 7.64 -8.80
C LEU A 90 -4.74 8.93 -8.58
N VAL A 91 -4.24 9.81 -7.71
CA VAL A 91 -4.93 11.06 -7.38
C VAL A 91 -4.92 12.05 -8.54
N ARG A 92 -3.84 12.11 -9.34
CA ARG A 92 -3.84 12.90 -10.59
C ARG A 92 -4.89 12.39 -11.57
N ALA A 93 -4.94 11.08 -11.80
CA ALA A 93 -5.93 10.45 -12.67
C ALA A 93 -7.36 10.77 -12.21
N MET A 94 -7.62 10.67 -10.90
CA MET A 94 -8.89 11.08 -10.31
C MET A 94 -9.26 12.53 -10.64
N GLY A 95 -8.28 13.44 -10.58
CA GLY A 95 -8.49 14.84 -10.92
C GLY A 95 -8.89 15.05 -12.38
N ILE A 96 -8.31 14.29 -13.30
CA ILE A 96 -8.65 14.32 -14.72
C ILE A 96 -10.09 13.80 -14.92
N ASP A 97 -10.37 12.59 -14.44
CA ASP A 97 -11.62 11.88 -14.67
C ASP A 97 -12.82 12.58 -14.03
N LEU A 98 -12.62 13.09 -12.81
CA LEU A 98 -13.65 13.81 -12.05
C LEU A 98 -13.62 15.33 -12.28
N ARG A 99 -12.74 15.80 -13.17
CA ARG A 99 -12.55 17.24 -13.49
C ARG A 99 -12.33 18.09 -12.24
N LEU A 100 -11.53 17.57 -11.31
CA LEU A 100 -11.04 18.29 -10.14
C LEU A 100 -9.84 19.15 -10.55
N ARG A 101 -9.78 20.36 -10.00
CA ARG A 101 -8.60 21.24 -10.12
C ARG A 101 -7.84 21.24 -8.82
N TRP A 102 -6.67 20.61 -8.82
CA TRP A 102 -5.72 20.68 -7.72
C TRP A 102 -5.24 22.13 -7.54
N GLN A 103 -5.17 22.59 -6.29
CA GLN A 103 -4.78 23.94 -5.93
C GLN A 103 -3.30 23.89 -5.56
N ASP A 104 -2.41 24.05 -6.56
CA ASP A 104 -0.97 23.82 -6.37
C ASP A 104 -0.35 24.60 -5.19
N ALA A 105 -0.83 25.84 -4.94
CA ALA A 105 -0.39 26.67 -3.82
C ALA A 105 -0.84 26.17 -2.43
N GLU A 106 -1.83 25.27 -2.37
CA GLU A 106 -2.32 24.63 -1.14
C GLU A 106 -1.89 23.16 -1.01
N CYS A 107 -1.26 22.61 -2.05
CA CYS A 107 -0.73 21.25 -2.06
C CYS A 107 0.64 21.20 -1.35
N CYS A 108 0.91 20.09 -0.69
CA CYS A 108 2.18 19.77 -0.06
C CYS A 108 2.55 18.32 -0.37
N ASP A 109 3.81 18.10 -0.71
CA ASP A 109 4.43 16.79 -0.92
C ASP A 109 5.89 16.95 -0.51
N ASP A 110 6.27 16.29 0.57
CA ASP A 110 7.61 16.44 1.17
C ASP A 110 8.73 15.95 0.24
N THR A 111 8.40 15.16 -0.78
CA THR A 111 9.38 14.64 -1.75
C THR A 111 9.54 15.52 -2.99
N GLY A 112 8.56 16.38 -3.27
CA GLY A 112 8.50 17.19 -4.49
C GLY A 112 8.01 16.48 -5.75
N PHE A 113 7.66 15.19 -5.69
CA PHE A 113 7.14 14.42 -6.81
C PHE A 113 5.88 15.02 -7.46
N TRP A 114 5.01 15.63 -6.66
CA TRP A 114 3.78 16.27 -7.12
C TRP A 114 4.01 17.40 -8.13
N TRP A 115 5.18 18.05 -8.13
CA TRP A 115 5.48 19.12 -9.09
C TRP A 115 6.43 18.65 -10.18
N HIS A 116 7.41 17.81 -9.84
CA HIS A 116 8.48 17.45 -10.76
C HIS A 116 8.22 16.15 -11.53
N ASN A 117 7.34 15.29 -11.00
CA ASN A 117 7.10 13.94 -11.54
C ASN A 117 8.40 13.13 -11.70
N ASP A 118 9.38 13.38 -10.82
CA ASP A 118 10.66 12.67 -10.78
C ASP A 118 10.63 11.61 -9.67
N GLU A 119 10.51 10.34 -10.04
CA GLU A 119 10.46 9.25 -9.07
C GLU A 119 11.76 9.13 -8.25
N LEU A 120 12.89 9.61 -8.78
CA LEU A 120 14.17 9.56 -8.06
C LEU A 120 14.22 10.54 -6.88
N VAL A 121 13.45 11.64 -6.89
CA VAL A 121 13.37 12.51 -5.70
C VAL A 121 12.68 11.80 -4.54
N VAL A 122 11.71 10.92 -4.83
CA VAL A 122 11.01 10.11 -3.82
C VAL A 122 11.93 9.06 -3.24
N GLU A 123 12.63 8.32 -4.11
CA GLU A 123 13.59 7.29 -3.68
C GLU A 123 14.68 7.90 -2.76
N ARG A 124 15.23 9.05 -3.14
CA ARG A 124 16.21 9.78 -2.30
C ARG A 124 15.62 10.23 -0.97
N ALA A 125 14.46 10.89 -0.98
CA ALA A 125 13.82 11.35 0.26
C ALA A 125 13.53 10.21 1.24
N MET A 126 13.11 9.04 0.74
CA MET A 126 12.85 7.86 1.58
C MET A 126 14.13 7.20 2.06
N GLN A 127 15.20 7.21 1.26
CA GLN A 127 16.52 6.75 1.68
C GLN A 127 17.09 7.65 2.78
N ASP A 128 17.06 8.96 2.59
CA ASP A 128 17.52 9.95 3.57
C ASP A 128 16.74 9.80 4.88
N PHE A 129 15.42 9.63 4.81
CA PHE A 129 14.59 9.32 5.98
C PHE A 129 15.06 8.04 6.70
N ALA A 130 15.33 6.95 5.97
CA ALA A 130 15.79 5.71 6.58
C ALA A 130 17.18 5.85 7.23
N CYS A 131 18.08 6.62 6.63
CA CYS A 131 19.40 6.90 7.20
C CYS A 131 19.28 7.76 8.47
N ASP A 132 18.52 8.84 8.41
CA ASP A 132 18.46 9.84 9.49
C ASP A 132 17.59 9.40 10.67
N GLU A 133 16.41 8.85 10.38
CA GLU A 133 15.38 8.58 11.40
C GLU A 133 15.38 7.11 11.85
N LEU A 134 15.81 6.17 10.99
CA LEU A 134 15.90 4.74 11.32
C LEU A 134 17.33 4.28 11.63
N GLY A 135 18.33 5.15 11.44
CA GLY A 135 19.74 4.85 11.69
C GLY A 135 20.34 3.82 10.73
N GLU A 136 19.75 3.65 9.54
CA GLU A 136 20.21 2.65 8.57
C GLU A 136 21.33 3.22 7.68
N VAL A 137 22.56 2.75 7.90
CA VAL A 137 23.75 3.31 7.24
C VAL A 137 23.98 2.71 5.84
N ASP A 138 23.46 1.51 5.58
CA ASP A 138 23.55 0.86 4.27
C ASP A 138 22.34 1.22 3.38
N PRO A 139 22.56 1.92 2.24
CA PRO A 139 21.51 2.22 1.27
C PRO A 139 20.70 1.02 0.80
N LEU A 140 21.29 -0.17 0.69
CA LEU A 140 20.58 -1.37 0.25
C LEU A 140 19.70 -1.93 1.37
N ALA A 141 20.23 -1.98 2.60
CA ALA A 141 19.44 -2.34 3.78
C ALA A 141 18.26 -1.38 4.00
N ALA A 142 18.44 -0.08 3.74
CA ALA A 142 17.36 0.91 3.82
C ALA A 142 16.18 0.57 2.91
N ARG A 143 16.42 0.07 1.69
CA ARG A 143 15.34 -0.33 0.76
C ARG A 143 14.47 -1.45 1.33
N SER A 144 15.09 -2.39 2.04
CA SER A 144 14.40 -3.53 2.63
C SER A 144 13.49 -3.16 3.81
N ARG A 145 13.61 -1.93 4.34
CA ARG A 145 12.69 -1.41 5.36
C ARG A 145 11.32 -1.05 4.79
N PHE A 146 11.25 -0.83 3.49
CA PHE A 146 10.03 -0.38 2.83
C PHE A 146 9.38 -1.52 2.04
N PRO A 147 8.10 -1.80 2.31
CA PRO A 147 7.36 -2.81 1.55
C PRO A 147 7.28 -2.56 0.05
N TRP A 148 7.30 -1.30 -0.36
CA TRP A 148 7.17 -0.91 -1.76
C TRP A 148 8.27 0.07 -2.17
N TRP A 149 9.46 -0.47 -2.43
CA TRP A 149 10.58 0.29 -2.98
C TRP A 149 10.54 0.40 -4.51
N GLU A 150 10.40 -0.73 -5.20
CA GLU A 150 10.60 -0.80 -6.65
C GLU A 150 9.40 -0.31 -7.46
N ARG A 151 9.68 0.16 -8.69
CA ARG A 151 8.67 0.65 -9.64
C ARG A 151 7.88 -0.51 -10.24
N GLY A 152 6.59 -0.28 -10.47
CA GLY A 152 5.71 -1.29 -11.05
C GLY A 152 5.40 -2.42 -10.07
N HIS A 153 5.27 -3.65 -10.61
CA HIS A 153 4.92 -4.84 -9.85
C HIS A 153 5.93 -5.99 -10.08
N PRO A 154 7.22 -5.81 -9.77
CA PRO A 154 8.23 -6.87 -9.87
C PRO A 154 7.98 -7.98 -8.84
N ALA A 155 8.72 -9.09 -8.93
CA ALA A 155 8.57 -10.21 -8.01
C ALA A 155 8.73 -9.78 -6.53
N GLY A 156 9.73 -8.92 -6.24
CA GLY A 156 9.97 -8.35 -4.92
C GLY A 156 8.82 -7.48 -4.40
N TYR A 157 8.08 -6.81 -5.29
CA TYR A 157 6.88 -6.06 -4.91
C TYR A 157 5.83 -6.99 -4.32
N TYR A 158 5.52 -8.12 -4.98
CA TYR A 158 4.53 -9.06 -4.46
C TYR A 158 5.00 -9.76 -3.18
N LEU A 159 6.28 -10.11 -3.09
CA LEU A 159 6.86 -10.74 -1.89
C LEU A 159 6.84 -9.81 -0.69
N ASN A 160 7.43 -8.62 -0.79
CA ASN A 160 7.47 -7.63 0.29
C ASN A 160 6.07 -7.25 0.74
N ARG A 161 5.14 -7.19 -0.22
CA ARG A 161 3.72 -7.03 0.09
C ARG A 161 3.26 -8.16 0.99
N ALA A 162 3.27 -9.41 0.52
CA ALA A 162 2.82 -10.57 1.29
C ALA A 162 3.42 -10.60 2.70
N GLU A 163 4.70 -10.27 2.84
CA GLU A 163 5.39 -10.17 4.14
C GLU A 163 4.75 -9.15 5.10
N VAL A 164 4.35 -7.97 4.63
CA VAL A 164 3.66 -6.98 5.48
C VAL A 164 2.34 -7.51 6.00
N VAL A 165 1.55 -8.18 5.16
CA VAL A 165 0.29 -8.74 5.63
C VAL A 165 0.51 -9.82 6.65
N MET A 166 1.46 -10.73 6.39
CA MET A 166 1.84 -11.72 7.38
C MET A 166 2.27 -11.05 8.69
N GLN A 167 3.13 -10.02 8.64
CA GLN A 167 3.59 -9.31 9.85
C GLN A 167 2.44 -8.65 10.63
N ARG A 168 1.51 -8.01 9.93
CA ARG A 168 0.33 -7.40 10.55
C ARG A 168 -0.58 -8.42 11.21
N ALA A 169 -0.90 -9.46 10.47
CA ALA A 169 -1.67 -10.58 10.97
C ALA A 169 -1.02 -11.25 12.19
N MET A 170 0.31 -11.30 12.22
CA MET A 170 1.09 -11.89 13.32
C MET A 170 1.25 -10.96 14.54
N GLY A 171 0.78 -9.71 14.47
CA GLY A 171 0.68 -8.80 15.62
C GLY A 171 2.01 -8.25 16.16
N GLY A 172 3.07 -8.14 15.35
CA GLY A 172 4.34 -7.57 15.79
C GLY A 172 5.27 -7.17 14.67
N GLY A 173 5.69 -5.89 14.66
CA GLY A 173 6.62 -5.30 13.67
C GLY A 173 8.07 -5.75 13.79
N SER A 174 8.32 -7.03 14.08
CA SER A 174 9.66 -7.61 14.12
C SER A 174 9.69 -8.87 13.26
N ARG A 175 10.73 -8.99 12.42
CA ARG A 175 11.04 -10.18 11.59
C ARG A 175 11.21 -11.46 12.40
N SER A 176 11.24 -11.37 13.73
CA SER A 176 11.29 -12.49 14.66
C SER A 176 9.94 -12.62 15.38
N ALA A 177 8.96 -13.25 14.72
CA ALA A 177 7.78 -13.73 15.43
C ALA A 177 8.20 -14.91 16.35
N PRO A 178 7.72 -14.99 17.59
CA PRO A 178 7.99 -16.15 18.44
C PRO A 178 7.37 -17.39 17.81
N GLU A 179 8.17 -18.46 17.70
CA GLU A 179 7.71 -19.77 17.27
C GLU A 179 6.49 -20.19 18.12
N GLY A 180 5.38 -20.55 17.46
CA GLY A 180 4.25 -21.21 18.13
C GLY A 180 2.94 -20.44 18.30
N ARG A 181 2.77 -19.22 17.77
CA ARG A 181 1.41 -18.66 17.59
C ARG A 181 0.70 -19.33 16.41
N ASP A 182 -0.52 -19.79 16.62
CA ASP A 182 -1.45 -20.12 15.54
C ASP A 182 -1.76 -18.83 14.78
N ILE A 183 -1.22 -18.73 13.57
CA ILE A 183 -1.29 -17.54 12.74
C ILE A 183 -2.54 -17.49 11.88
N THR A 184 -3.38 -18.53 11.88
CA THR A 184 -4.52 -18.64 10.96
C THR A 184 -5.86 -18.28 11.59
N GLY A 185 -5.98 -18.43 12.93
CA GLY A 185 -7.24 -18.22 13.64
C GLY A 185 -7.77 -16.78 13.64
N ASP A 186 -6.90 -15.78 13.50
CA ASP A 186 -7.26 -14.36 13.62
C ASP A 186 -7.17 -13.58 12.29
N ILE A 187 -6.77 -14.22 11.19
CA ILE A 187 -6.66 -13.56 9.88
C ILE A 187 -7.96 -13.78 9.08
N PRO A 188 -8.63 -12.72 8.61
CA PRO A 188 -9.75 -12.86 7.68
C PRO A 188 -9.37 -13.70 6.45
N GLU A 189 -10.24 -14.63 6.04
CA GLU A 189 -10.01 -15.55 4.92
C GLU A 189 -9.61 -14.82 3.63
N ASN A 190 -10.27 -13.70 3.31
CA ASN A 190 -9.95 -12.88 2.14
C ASN A 190 -8.51 -12.33 2.16
N LEU A 191 -7.95 -12.09 3.34
CA LEU A 191 -6.58 -11.61 3.49
C LEU A 191 -5.57 -12.76 3.34
N LEU A 192 -5.92 -13.98 3.79
CA LEU A 192 -5.15 -15.19 3.52
C LEU A 192 -5.11 -15.51 2.02
N GLU A 193 -6.25 -15.48 1.35
CA GLU A 193 -6.36 -15.69 -0.10
C GLU A 193 -5.48 -14.70 -0.86
N HIS A 194 -5.62 -13.41 -0.55
CA HIS A 194 -4.83 -12.38 -1.21
C HIS A 194 -3.33 -12.57 -0.97
N THR A 195 -2.93 -12.93 0.25
CA THR A 195 -1.52 -13.22 0.58
C THR A 195 -0.98 -14.40 -0.21
N HIS A 196 -1.77 -15.47 -0.33
CA HIS A 196 -1.44 -16.62 -1.16
C HIS A 196 -1.24 -16.23 -2.63
N GLU A 197 -2.14 -15.42 -3.21
CA GLU A 197 -2.03 -14.92 -4.59
C GLU A 197 -0.76 -14.10 -4.81
N MET A 198 -0.38 -13.24 -3.86
CA MET A 198 0.86 -12.45 -3.98
C MET A 198 2.10 -13.35 -3.91
N LEU A 199 2.12 -14.35 -3.04
CA LEU A 199 3.24 -15.31 -2.97
C LEU A 199 3.35 -16.14 -4.26
N LEU A 200 2.22 -16.54 -4.85
CA LEU A 200 2.18 -17.17 -6.17
C LEU A 200 2.75 -16.25 -7.25
N MET A 201 2.33 -14.99 -7.30
CA MET A 201 2.81 -14.02 -8.29
C MET A 201 4.31 -13.75 -8.13
N ALA A 202 4.79 -13.57 -6.90
CA ALA A 202 6.22 -13.39 -6.61
C ALA A 202 7.04 -14.58 -7.14
N ARG A 203 6.63 -15.80 -6.76
CA ARG A 203 7.29 -17.04 -7.17
C ARG A 203 7.24 -17.28 -8.68
N SER A 204 6.13 -16.93 -9.33
CA SER A 204 5.98 -17.07 -10.78
C SER A 204 6.87 -16.09 -11.54
N LEU A 205 7.09 -14.88 -11.02
CA LEU A 205 7.91 -13.87 -11.66
C LEU A 205 9.40 -14.10 -11.42
N ASP A 206 9.78 -14.50 -10.21
CA ASP A 206 11.14 -14.89 -9.88
C ASP A 206 11.14 -16.13 -8.98
N PRO A 207 11.37 -17.31 -9.57
CA PRO A 207 11.54 -18.53 -8.81
C PRO A 207 12.65 -18.46 -7.75
N GLN A 208 13.72 -17.69 -7.96
CA GLN A 208 14.88 -17.75 -7.07
C GLN A 208 14.72 -16.92 -5.79
N LEU A 209 13.59 -16.22 -5.62
CA LEU A 209 13.34 -15.43 -4.42
C LEU A 209 13.37 -16.27 -3.14
N PRO A 210 13.88 -15.69 -2.03
CA PRO A 210 13.85 -16.33 -0.71
C PRO A 210 12.43 -16.30 -0.15
N MET A 211 11.58 -17.21 -0.64
CA MET A 211 10.17 -17.25 -0.25
C MET A 211 10.01 -17.67 1.23
N PRO A 212 8.98 -17.16 1.92
CA PRO A 212 8.67 -17.50 3.31
C PRO A 212 7.92 -18.83 3.37
N TRP A 213 8.59 -19.93 3.02
CA TRP A 213 7.98 -21.24 2.80
C TRP A 213 7.18 -21.76 4.00
N VAL A 214 7.69 -21.57 5.22
CA VAL A 214 7.02 -22.03 6.45
C VAL A 214 5.72 -21.26 6.67
N GLN A 215 5.75 -19.94 6.51
CA GLN A 215 4.56 -19.09 6.66
C GLN A 215 3.57 -19.36 5.52
N TRP A 216 4.06 -19.58 4.30
CA TRP A 216 3.21 -19.91 3.16
C TRP A 216 2.48 -21.24 3.36
N LEU A 217 3.15 -22.26 3.91
CA LEU A 217 2.50 -23.54 4.23
C LEU A 217 1.33 -23.36 5.20
N ARG A 218 1.52 -22.54 6.24
CA ARG A 218 0.47 -22.23 7.21
C ARG A 218 -0.69 -21.44 6.58
N ILE A 219 -0.43 -20.54 5.64
CA ILE A 219 -1.50 -19.87 4.86
C ILE A 219 -2.30 -20.91 4.06
N LEU A 220 -1.62 -21.86 3.40
CA LEU A 220 -2.29 -22.94 2.66
C LEU A 220 -3.13 -23.83 3.58
N ASP A 221 -2.64 -24.11 4.79
CA ASP A 221 -3.39 -24.84 5.82
C ASP A 221 -4.66 -24.08 6.24
N GLY A 222 -4.53 -22.78 6.53
CA GLY A 222 -5.66 -21.92 6.91
C GLY A 222 -6.73 -21.81 5.84
N LEU A 223 -6.34 -21.81 4.56
CA LEU A 223 -7.27 -21.82 3.42
C LEU A 223 -7.78 -23.22 3.05
N GLY A 224 -7.29 -24.28 3.71
CA GLY A 224 -7.63 -25.67 3.36
C GLY A 224 -7.19 -26.08 1.94
N LEU A 225 -6.25 -25.36 1.33
CA LEU A 225 -5.82 -25.60 -0.06
C LEU A 225 -4.95 -26.85 -0.16
N ARG A 226 -5.21 -27.65 -1.21
CA ARG A 226 -4.44 -28.85 -1.56
C ARG A 226 -4.05 -28.81 -3.04
N GLY A 227 -3.01 -29.55 -3.41
CA GLY A 227 -2.58 -29.69 -4.81
C GLY A 227 -1.09 -29.44 -5.02
N THR A 228 -0.71 -29.21 -6.29
CA THR A 228 0.70 -29.14 -6.72
C THR A 228 1.49 -28.06 -5.99
N ILE A 229 0.90 -26.86 -5.83
CA ILE A 229 1.58 -25.77 -5.11
C ILE A 229 1.87 -26.13 -3.67
N ARG A 230 0.95 -26.84 -2.99
CA ARG A 230 1.15 -27.28 -1.61
C ARG A 230 2.31 -28.27 -1.51
N LEU A 231 2.36 -29.26 -2.40
CA LEU A 231 3.45 -30.24 -2.43
C LEU A 231 4.81 -29.57 -2.67
N GLU A 232 4.86 -28.55 -3.54
CA GLU A 232 6.06 -27.75 -3.75
C GLU A 232 6.48 -27.04 -2.46
N VAL A 233 5.56 -26.32 -1.81
CA VAL A 233 5.84 -25.58 -0.58
C VAL A 233 6.29 -26.53 0.53
N GLU A 234 5.62 -27.67 0.73
CA GLU A 234 6.03 -28.72 1.69
C GLU A 234 7.46 -29.22 1.39
N SER A 235 7.78 -29.48 0.13
CA SER A 235 9.12 -29.90 -0.29
C SER A 235 10.20 -28.85 0.00
N GLN A 236 9.88 -27.57 -0.09
CA GLN A 236 10.82 -26.49 0.24
C GLN A 236 11.01 -26.36 1.76
N VAL A 237 9.94 -26.47 2.55
CA VAL A 237 10.03 -26.46 4.02
C VAL A 237 10.93 -27.59 4.53
N VAL A 238 10.76 -28.81 4.01
CA VAL A 238 11.59 -29.96 4.38
C VAL A 238 13.07 -29.73 4.03
N ARG A 239 13.38 -29.07 2.92
CA ARG A 239 14.76 -28.77 2.51
C ARG A 239 15.47 -27.76 3.41
N LEU A 240 14.71 -26.96 4.17
CA LEU A 240 15.23 -25.91 5.04
C LEU A 240 15.27 -26.32 6.53
N SER A 241 14.75 -27.51 6.86
CA SER A 241 14.74 -28.10 8.21
C SER A 241 15.94 -29.01 8.42
#